data_AF-A0A127KT15-F1
#
_entry.id   AF-A0A127KT15-F1
#
_cell.length_a   1.000
_cell.length_b   1.000
_cell.length_c   1.000
_cell.angle_alpha   90.00
_cell.angle_beta   90.00
_cell.angle_gamma   90.00
#
_symmetry.space_group_name_H-M   'P 1'
#
loop_
_entity.id
_entity.type
_entity.pdbx_description
1 polymer ?
#
loop_
_entity_poly.entity_id
_entity_poly.type
_entity_poly.pdbx_seq_one_letter_code
_entity_poly.pdbx_strand_id
1 'polypeptide(L)'
;IQGSNLEKKSDLINILSVINENDIVFIDEIHSINKNIIEFLYSAMEDFVFDLIIGTESNAKALRMKIKPFTLIGATTKINEIAQPFKDRFGYIARFVSYNAEDMKQIIRNSIKLLNINLGEEHFDFVASYSRNTPRIVNHLLE
;
A
#
# COMPACT_ATOMS: atom_id res chain seq x y z
N ILE A 1 -5.22 -3.78 -1.08
CA ILE A 1 -5.17 -5.24 -1.32
C ILE A 1 -3.81 -5.74 -0.85
N GLN A 2 -3.69 -6.95 -0.30
CA GLN A 2 -2.39 -7.51 0.07
C GLN A 2 -1.64 -7.99 -1.18
N GLY A 3 -0.35 -7.68 -1.31
CA GLY A 3 0.47 -8.05 -2.46
C GLY A 3 0.53 -9.57 -2.67
N SER A 4 0.49 -10.33 -1.58
CA SER A 4 0.46 -11.80 -1.56
C SER A 4 -0.83 -12.39 -2.14
N ASN A 5 -1.92 -11.63 -2.14
CA ASN A 5 -3.19 -12.05 -2.75
C ASN A 5 -3.21 -11.86 -4.27
N LEU A 6 -2.20 -11.21 -4.85
CA LEU A 6 -2.03 -11.11 -6.30
C LEU A 6 -1.18 -12.30 -6.77
N GLU A 7 -1.85 -13.40 -7.09
CA GLU A 7 -1.18 -14.64 -7.51
C GLU A 7 -1.05 -14.73 -9.03
N LYS A 8 -2.04 -14.20 -9.76
CA LYS A 8 -2.13 -14.29 -11.22
C LYS A 8 -2.37 -12.91 -11.84
N LYS A 9 -1.98 -12.77 -13.11
CA LYS A 9 -2.24 -11.55 -13.90
C LYS A 9 -3.74 -11.20 -13.95
N SER A 10 -4.61 -12.21 -13.94
CA SER A 10 -6.07 -12.03 -13.91
C SER A 10 -6.55 -11.24 -12.69
N ASP A 11 -5.91 -11.40 -11.54
CA ASP A 11 -6.34 -10.73 -10.30
C ASP A 11 -6.13 -9.22 -10.43
N LEU A 12 -4.98 -8.83 -10.99
CA LEU A 12 -4.68 -7.43 -11.28
C LEU A 12 -5.56 -6.87 -12.40
N ILE A 13 -5.83 -7.64 -13.45
CA ILE A 13 -6.74 -7.23 -14.54
C ILE A 13 -8.14 -6.94 -13.99
N ASN A 14 -8.66 -7.80 -13.12
CA ASN A 14 -9.98 -7.62 -12.51
C ASN A 14 -10.05 -6.30 -11.74
N ILE A 15 -9.01 -5.97 -10.98
CA ILE A 15 -8.91 -4.70 -10.26
C ILE A 15 -8.87 -3.53 -11.25
N LEU A 16 -7.94 -3.56 -12.21
CA LEU A 16 -7.70 -2.45 -13.14
C LEU A 16 -8.83 -2.23 -14.15
N SER A 17 -9.65 -3.24 -14.44
CA SER A 17 -10.76 -3.13 -15.39
C SER A 17 -11.95 -2.32 -14.88
N VAL A 18 -12.09 -2.17 -13.55
CA VAL A 18 -13.21 -1.46 -12.92
C VAL A 18 -12.84 -0.09 -12.37
N ILE A 19 -11.58 0.32 -12.47
CA ILE A 19 -11.14 1.61 -11.94
C ILE A 19 -11.69 2.79 -12.75
N ASN A 20 -11.92 3.90 -12.07
CA ASN A 20 -12.20 5.20 -12.64
C ASN A 20 -10.95 6.05 -12.78
N GLU A 21 -11.07 7.14 -13.53
CA GLU A 21 -9.98 8.10 -13.67
C GLU A 21 -9.66 8.70 -12.29
N ASN A 22 -8.37 8.71 -11.95
CA ASN A 22 -7.82 9.18 -10.67
C ASN A 22 -8.12 8.29 -9.45
N ASP A 23 -8.65 7.07 -9.66
CA ASP A 23 -8.78 6.12 -8.55
C ASP A 23 -7.42 5.73 -7.97
N ILE A 24 -7.44 5.37 -6.69
CA ILE A 24 -6.25 4.89 -5.97
C ILE A 24 -6.29 3.36 -5.93
N VAL A 25 -5.26 2.74 -6.49
CA VAL A 25 -4.98 1.31 -6.31
C VAL A 25 -3.97 1.19 -5.18
N PHE A 26 -4.43 0.76 -4.00
CA PHE A 26 -3.57 0.56 -2.84
C PHE A 26 -3.15 -0.91 -2.73
N ILE A 27 -1.84 -1.17 -2.72
CA ILE A 27 -1.26 -2.49 -2.48
C ILE A 27 -0.39 -2.45 -1.24
N ASP A 28 -0.85 -3.13 -0.19
CA ASP A 28 -0.06 -3.39 1.00
C ASP A 28 0.89 -4.57 0.75
N GLU A 29 2.00 -4.59 1.47
CA GLU A 29 3.08 -5.56 1.26
C GLU A 29 3.48 -5.71 -0.23
N ILE A 30 3.59 -4.59 -0.96
CA ILE A 30 3.83 -4.60 -2.41
C ILE A 30 5.10 -5.37 -2.85
N HIS A 31 6.02 -5.61 -1.92
CA HIS A 31 7.21 -6.43 -2.13
C HIS A 31 6.90 -7.92 -2.35
N SER A 32 5.74 -8.41 -1.89
CA SER A 32 5.36 -9.82 -1.99
C SER A 32 4.64 -10.15 -3.31
N ILE A 33 4.48 -9.18 -4.21
CA ILE A 33 3.89 -9.42 -5.53
C ILE A 33 4.83 -10.29 -6.37
N ASN A 34 4.26 -11.27 -7.07
CA ASN A 34 5.01 -12.10 -8.00
C ASN A 34 5.65 -11.27 -9.13
N LYS A 35 6.90 -11.56 -9.50
CA LYS A 35 7.63 -10.90 -10.60
C LYS A 35 6.82 -10.81 -11.90
N ASN A 36 6.06 -11.84 -12.26
CA ASN A 36 5.24 -11.86 -13.47
C ASN A 36 4.12 -10.80 -13.46
N ILE A 37 3.65 -10.41 -12.27
CA ILE A 37 2.64 -9.37 -12.09
C ILE A 37 3.31 -8.00 -12.03
N ILE A 38 4.52 -7.90 -11.47
CA ILE A 38 5.32 -6.67 -11.51
C ILE A 38 5.58 -6.24 -12.96
N GLU A 39 5.95 -7.17 -13.84
CA GLU A 39 6.14 -6.89 -15.27
C GLU A 39 4.86 -6.35 -15.92
N PHE A 40 3.70 -6.84 -15.48
CA PHE A 40 2.41 -6.36 -15.95
C PHE A 40 2.08 -4.96 -15.40
N LEU A 41 2.44 -4.69 -14.13
CA LEU A 41 2.30 -3.37 -13.52
C LEU A 41 3.11 -2.30 -14.25
N TYR A 42 4.28 -2.64 -14.81
CA TYR A 42 5.08 -1.68 -15.59
C TYR A 42 4.27 -1.05 -16.71
N SER A 43 3.62 -1.87 -17.55
CA SER A 43 2.78 -1.38 -18.66
C SER A 43 1.56 -0.62 -18.17
N ALA A 44 0.94 -1.06 -17.07
CA ALA A 44 -0.21 -0.39 -16.49
C ALA A 44 0.13 0.99 -15.92
N MET A 45 1.31 1.15 -15.33
CA MET A 45 1.77 2.40 -14.72
C MET A 45 2.32 3.40 -15.74
N GLU A 46 3.03 2.93 -16.76
CA GLU A 46 3.70 3.80 -17.74
C GLU A 46 2.76 4.23 -18.85
N ASP A 47 2.04 3.27 -19.44
CA ASP A 47 1.27 3.48 -20.66
C ASP A 47 -0.24 3.42 -20.44
N PHE A 48 -0.70 3.10 -19.21
CA PHE A 48 -2.11 2.83 -18.89
C PHE A 48 -2.74 1.80 -19.83
N VAL A 49 -2.03 0.69 -20.06
CA VAL A 49 -2.49 -0.41 -20.91
C VAL A 49 -2.14 -1.77 -20.32
N PHE A 50 -2.84 -2.79 -20.80
CA PHE A 50 -2.41 -4.17 -20.63
C PHE A 50 -2.73 -5.04 -21.84
N ASP A 51 -2.00 -6.14 -21.97
CA ASP A 51 -2.27 -7.16 -22.99
C ASP A 51 -3.10 -8.31 -22.41
N LEU A 52 -4.23 -8.58 -23.04
CA LEU A 52 -5.14 -9.69 -22.73
C LEU A 52 -5.02 -10.75 -23.81
N ILE A 53 -4.69 -11.99 -23.43
CA ILE A 53 -4.68 -13.12 -24.36
C ILE A 53 -6.09 -13.72 -24.39
N ILE A 54 -6.71 -13.74 -25.58
CA ILE A 54 -8.04 -14.30 -25.81
C ILE A 54 -7.92 -15.47 -26.79
N GLY A 55 -8.60 -16.59 -26.49
CA GLY A 55 -8.62 -17.79 -27.34
C GLY A 55 -7.88 -18.99 -26.72
N THR A 56 -8.05 -20.15 -27.32
CA THR A 56 -7.32 -21.38 -26.95
C THR A 56 -5.93 -21.40 -27.58
N GLU A 57 -5.01 -22.24 -27.07
CA GLU A 57 -3.59 -22.26 -27.47
C GLU A 57 -3.34 -22.23 -29.00
N SER A 58 -4.21 -22.84 -29.80
CA SER A 58 -4.09 -22.85 -31.27
C SER A 58 -4.57 -21.57 -31.98
N ASN A 59 -5.38 -20.73 -31.33
CA ASN A 59 -6.00 -19.52 -31.89
C ASN A 59 -5.85 -18.29 -30.97
N ALA A 60 -4.89 -18.32 -30.04
CA ALA A 60 -4.68 -17.25 -29.08
C ALA A 60 -4.30 -15.95 -29.79
N LYS A 61 -5.02 -14.87 -29.48
CA LYS A 61 -4.72 -13.50 -29.94
C LYS A 61 -4.46 -12.61 -28.73
N ALA A 62 -3.40 -11.81 -28.81
CA ALA A 62 -3.13 -10.76 -27.84
C ALA A 62 -3.91 -9.49 -28.22
N LEU A 63 -4.74 -8.99 -27.32
CA LEU A 63 -5.47 -7.73 -27.45
C LEU A 63 -4.93 -6.72 -26.42
N ARG A 64 -4.48 -5.56 -26.89
CA ARG A 64 -4.05 -4.47 -26.03
C ARG A 64 -5.26 -3.64 -25.59
N MET A 65 -5.53 -3.66 -24.29
CA MET A 65 -6.61 -2.93 -23.63
C MET A 65 -6.07 -1.63 -23.03
N LYS A 66 -6.88 -0.56 -23.08
CA LYS A 66 -6.60 0.69 -22.37
C LYS A 66 -7.22 0.67 -20.99
N ILE A 67 -6.52 1.26 -20.04
CA ILE A 67 -6.95 1.45 -18.66
C ILE A 67 -7.13 2.96 -18.44
N LYS A 68 -8.03 3.34 -17.53
CA LYS A 68 -8.11 4.73 -17.10
C LYS A 68 -6.88 5.10 -16.26
N PRO A 69 -6.40 6.36 -16.33
CA PRO A 69 -5.34 6.84 -15.45
C PRO A 69 -5.69 6.64 -13.98
N PHE A 70 -4.74 6.14 -13.19
CA PHE A 70 -4.93 5.84 -11.77
C PHE A 70 -3.63 6.11 -10.99
N THR A 71 -3.73 6.16 -9.66
CA THR A 71 -2.56 6.29 -8.78
C THR A 71 -2.31 4.98 -8.05
N LEU A 72 -1.14 4.38 -8.26
CA LEU A 72 -0.69 3.23 -7.48
C LEU A 72 -0.03 3.70 -6.18
N ILE A 73 -0.53 3.25 -5.04
CA ILE A 73 0.13 3.43 -3.73
C ILE A 73 0.57 2.07 -3.22
N GLY A 74 1.88 1.89 -3.10
CA GLY A 74 2.49 0.69 -2.53
C GLY A 74 2.98 0.92 -1.09
N ALA A 75 2.60 0.05 -0.16
CA ALA A 75 3.18 0.01 1.18
C ALA A 75 4.09 -1.21 1.34
N THR A 76 5.22 -1.04 2.03
CA THR A 76 6.14 -2.13 2.32
C THR A 76 6.95 -1.85 3.58
N THR A 77 7.20 -2.89 4.36
CA THR A 77 8.21 -2.90 5.44
C THR A 77 9.59 -3.34 4.92
N LYS A 78 9.65 -3.87 3.70
CA LYS A 78 10.82 -4.52 3.10
C LYS A 78 11.21 -3.89 1.76
N ILE A 79 11.50 -2.59 1.78
CA ILE A 79 11.85 -1.83 0.57
C ILE A 79 13.07 -2.40 -0.20
N ASN A 80 13.96 -3.12 0.50
CA ASN A 80 15.13 -3.76 -0.10
C ASN A 80 14.80 -5.03 -0.90
N GLU A 81 13.64 -5.66 -0.67
CA GLU A 81 13.17 -6.80 -1.46
C GLU A 81 12.53 -6.36 -2.78
N ILE A 82 12.32 -5.06 -2.97
CA ILE A 82 11.77 -4.50 -4.21
C ILE A 82 12.91 -4.20 -5.20
N ALA A 83 12.83 -4.81 -6.38
CA ALA A 83 13.76 -4.58 -7.46
C ALA A 83 13.84 -3.09 -7.86
N GLN A 84 15.05 -2.60 -8.12
CA GLN A 84 15.29 -1.18 -8.47
C GLN A 84 14.43 -0.69 -9.65
N PRO A 85 14.27 -1.44 -10.77
CA PRO A 85 13.43 -0.99 -11.87
C PRO A 85 11.98 -0.73 -11.48
N PHE A 86 11.43 -1.48 -10.52
CA PHE A 86 10.06 -1.24 -10.05
C PHE A 86 9.98 0.01 -9.18
N LYS A 87 10.97 0.22 -8.29
CA LYS A 87 11.05 1.44 -7.47
C LYS A 87 11.18 2.71 -8.31
N ASP A 88 11.96 2.66 -9.39
CA ASP A 88 12.20 3.82 -10.27
C ASP A 88 10.92 4.33 -10.97
N ARG A 89 9.85 3.52 -10.98
CA ARG A 89 8.54 3.89 -11.54
C ARG A 89 7.63 4.62 -10.56
N PHE A 90 8.00 4.71 -9.28
CA PHE A 90 7.27 5.50 -8.30
C PHE A 90 7.74 6.95 -8.35
N GLY A 91 6.85 7.86 -8.74
CA GLY A 91 7.16 9.29 -8.76
C GLY A 91 7.38 9.90 -7.37
N TYR A 92 6.96 9.20 -6.31
CA TYR A 92 7.18 9.61 -4.93
C TYR A 92 7.45 8.40 -4.04
N ILE A 93 8.52 8.46 -3.26
CA ILE A 93 8.89 7.44 -2.29
C ILE A 93 9.04 8.13 -0.92
N ALA A 94 8.12 7.85 -0.02
CA ALA A 94 8.21 8.27 1.37
C ALA A 94 8.72 7.13 2.25
N ARG A 95 9.46 7.51 3.30
CA ARG A 95 9.84 6.60 4.38
C ARG A 95 9.25 7.11 5.68
N PHE A 96 8.40 6.30 6.30
CA PHE A 96 7.96 6.56 7.66
C PHE A 96 9.13 6.33 8.62
N VAL A 97 9.36 7.29 9.50
CA VAL A 97 10.29 7.18 10.63
C VAL A 97 9.48 7.00 11.91
N SER A 98 10.12 6.47 12.96
CA SER A 98 9.50 6.40 14.27
C SER A 98 9.12 7.80 14.76
N TYR A 99 7.97 7.88 15.43
CA TYR A 99 7.48 9.12 16.02
C TYR A 99 8.39 9.54 17.18
N ASN A 100 8.56 10.85 17.36
CA ASN A 100 9.27 11.34 18.53
C ASN A 100 8.32 11.39 19.75
N ALA A 101 8.87 11.67 20.94
CA ALA A 101 8.09 11.70 22.17
C ALA A 101 6.93 12.72 22.15
N GLU A 102 7.14 13.89 21.55
CA GLU A 102 6.11 14.94 21.45
C GLU A 102 5.00 14.55 20.48
N ASP A 103 5.34 13.93 19.35
CA ASP A 103 4.33 13.40 18.43
C ASP A 103 3.51 12.30 19.12
N MET A 104 4.16 11.43 19.91
CA MET A 104 3.48 10.37 20.66
C MET A 104 2.51 10.93 21.70
N LYS A 105 2.90 11.98 22.44
CA LYS A 105 1.98 12.69 23.35
C LYS A 105 0.78 13.25 22.60
N GLN A 106 0.99 13.84 21.43
CA GLN A 106 -0.11 14.37 20.61
C GLN A 106 -1.04 13.27 20.11
N ILE A 107 -0.49 12.12 19.70
CA ILE A 107 -1.27 10.94 19.32
C ILE A 107 -2.12 10.46 20.50
N ILE A 108 -1.52 10.28 21.69
CA ILE A 108 -2.23 9.85 22.90
C ILE A 108 -3.38 10.83 23.21
N ARG A 109 -3.09 12.13 23.21
CA ARG A 109 -4.09 13.19 23.44
C ARG A 109 -5.26 13.11 22.48
N ASN A 110 -4.98 12.88 21.19
CA ASN A 110 -6.03 12.73 20.17
C ASN A 110 -6.85 11.44 20.40
N SER A 111 -6.20 10.33 20.72
CA SER A 111 -6.84 9.03 20.93
C SER A 111 -7.73 9.01 22.16
N ILE A 112 -7.28 9.54 23.31
CA ILE A 112 -8.12 9.60 24.53
C ILE A 112 -9.35 10.48 24.33
N LYS A 113 -9.22 11.57 23.55
CA LYS A 113 -10.35 12.44 23.20
C LYS A 113 -11.37 11.72 22.32
N LEU A 114 -10.89 10.94 21.34
CA LEU A 114 -11.76 10.16 20.45
C LEU A 114 -12.47 9.03 21.21
N LEU A 115 -11.78 8.39 22.16
CA LEU A 115 -12.27 7.25 22.93
C LEU A 115 -13.01 7.65 24.23
N ASN A 116 -13.09 8.94 24.55
CA ASN A 116 -13.65 9.49 25.81
C ASN A 116 -13.00 8.90 27.08
N ILE A 117 -11.68 8.70 27.04
CA ILE A 117 -10.90 8.22 28.19
C ILE A 117 -10.43 9.41 29.02
N ASN A 118 -10.64 9.36 30.33
CA ASN A 118 -10.10 10.35 31.25
C ASN A 118 -8.68 9.96 31.66
N LEU A 119 -7.67 10.47 30.94
CA LEU A 119 -6.26 10.24 31.20
C LEU A 119 -5.53 11.60 31.29
N GLY A 120 -4.87 11.86 32.41
CA GLY A 120 -4.05 13.06 32.59
C GLY A 120 -2.76 13.02 31.76
N GLU A 121 -2.26 14.18 31.35
CA GLU A 121 -1.05 14.30 30.52
C GLU A 121 0.21 13.77 31.24
N GLU A 122 0.21 13.77 32.57
CA GLU A 122 1.24 13.20 33.42
C GLU A 122 1.47 11.69 33.16
N HIS A 123 0.52 11.01 32.53
CA HIS A 123 0.61 9.60 32.18
C HIS A 123 1.03 9.35 30.72
N PHE A 124 1.16 10.39 29.89
CA PHE A 124 1.42 10.19 28.45
C PHE A 124 2.81 9.60 28.21
N ASP A 125 3.83 10.06 28.94
CA ASP A 125 5.19 9.49 28.82
C ASP A 125 5.22 8.02 29.22
N PHE A 126 4.44 7.66 30.25
CA PHE A 126 4.29 6.27 30.66
C PHE A 126 3.69 5.43 29.53
N VAL A 127 2.54 5.81 28.98
CA VAL A 127 1.89 5.10 27.86
C VAL A 127 2.80 5.04 26.63
N ALA A 128 3.44 6.15 26.27
CA ALA A 128 4.36 6.23 25.13
C ALA A 128 5.54 5.25 25.29
N SER A 129 6.08 5.10 26.49
CA SER A 129 7.23 4.20 26.76
C SER A 129 6.93 2.73 26.44
N TYR A 130 5.68 2.27 26.55
CA TYR A 130 5.25 0.91 26.21
C TYR A 130 4.91 0.72 24.73
N SER A 131 4.83 1.80 23.96
CA SER A 131 4.39 1.76 22.56
C SER A 131 5.51 1.59 21.54
N ARG A 132 6.79 1.61 21.99
CA ARG A 132 7.96 1.64 21.09
C ARG A 132 7.82 2.71 20.00
N ASN A 133 7.32 3.89 20.36
CA ASN A 133 7.06 5.01 19.46
C ASN A 133 6.18 4.65 18.23
N THR A 134 5.24 3.72 18.43
CA THR A 134 4.34 3.23 17.39
C THR A 134 2.90 3.60 17.72
N PRO A 135 2.24 4.47 16.93
CA PRO A 135 0.88 4.94 17.19
C PRO A 135 -0.13 3.79 17.31
N ARG A 136 0.02 2.76 16.46
CA ARG A 136 -0.85 1.57 16.49
C ARG A 136 -0.80 0.86 17.85
N ILE A 137 0.36 0.81 18.51
CA ILE A 137 0.50 0.16 19.82
C ILE A 137 -0.14 1.05 20.89
N VAL A 138 0.02 2.37 20.83
CA VAL A 138 -0.70 3.30 21.74
C VAL A 138 -2.19 3.08 21.68
N ASN A 139 -2.79 3.09 20.48
CA ASN A 139 -4.24 2.93 20.35
C ASN A 139 -4.71 1.59 20.94
N HIS A 140 -3.95 0.51 20.73
CA HIS A 140 -4.25 -0.79 21.31
C HIS A 140 -4.12 -0.83 22.85
N LEU A 141 -3.22 -0.03 23.44
CA LEU A 141 -3.10 0.08 24.90
C LEU A 141 -4.22 0.91 25.53
N LEU A 142 -4.88 1.77 24.76
CA LEU A 142 -5.95 2.66 25.22
C LEU A 142 -7.35 2.03 25.06
N GLU A 143 -7.52 1.12 24.10
CA GLU A 143 -8.72 0.27 23.95
C GLU A 143 -8.89 -0.72 25.11
#